data_AF-A0A4Y2SEN3-F1
#
_entry.id   AF-A0A4Y2SEN3-F1
#
_cell.length_a   1.000
_cell.length_b   1.000
_cell.length_c   1.000
_cell.angle_alpha   90.00
_cell.angle_beta   90.00
_cell.angle_gamma   90.00
#
_symmetry.space_group_name_H-M   'P 1'
#
loop_
_entity.id
_entity.type
_entity.pdbx_description
1 polymer ?
#
loop_
_entity_poly.entity_id
_entity_poly.type
_entity_poly.pdbx_seq_one_letter_code
_entity_poly.pdbx_strand_id
1 'polypeptide(L)'
;MSPPFSVTGLDYAGAFFTKGSNDKHYLLLFTCATTRALHLELVPSMNTEQFMLAFRRFISRRGLCSTIYSDNAKTLKCADVKLRKLWKYIRHPNVQNLISSHGIKWKYIVEKGAWWGGFWERHFRTIKTSLRKIVVLVSP
;
A
#
# COMPACT_ATOMS: atom_id res chain seq x y z
N MET A 1 4.85 -2.11 -22.42
CA MET A 1 3.94 -2.08 -21.24
C MET A 1 4.80 -2.03 -19.98
N SER A 2 4.42 -1.23 -18.97
CA SER A 2 5.11 -1.27 -17.67
C SER A 2 4.86 -2.61 -16.96
N PRO A 3 5.83 -3.17 -16.22
CA PRO A 3 5.61 -4.36 -15.40
C PRO A 3 4.43 -4.20 -14.43
N PRO A 4 3.74 -5.30 -14.05
CA PRO A 4 2.76 -5.26 -12.98
C PRO A 4 3.35 -4.64 -11.70
N PHE A 5 2.54 -3.86 -10.99
CA PHE A 5 2.93 -3.12 -9.78
C PHE A 5 4.07 -2.09 -9.94
N SER A 6 4.47 -1.72 -11.17
CA SER A 6 5.39 -0.58 -11.34
C SER A 6 4.77 0.74 -10.88
N VAL A 7 3.44 0.89 -11.02
CA VAL A 7 2.67 2.00 -10.44
C VAL A 7 1.62 1.40 -9.50
N THR A 8 1.74 1.74 -8.21
CA THR A 8 0.95 1.11 -7.15
C THR A 8 0.17 2.14 -6.34
N GLY A 9 -1.12 1.89 -6.13
CA GLY A 9 -1.95 2.62 -5.19
C GLY A 9 -1.96 1.93 -3.82
N LEU A 10 -2.00 2.72 -2.74
CA LEU A 10 -2.09 2.28 -1.36
C LEU A 10 -3.35 2.81 -0.70
N ASP A 11 -4.03 1.97 0.06
CA ASP A 11 -5.15 2.35 0.91
C ASP A 11 -5.31 1.33 2.06
N TYR A 12 -5.93 1.76 3.16
CA TYR A 12 -6.30 0.88 4.25
C TYR A 12 -7.79 0.54 4.19
N ALA A 13 -8.13 -0.73 4.41
CA ALA A 13 -9.49 -1.20 4.64
C ALA A 13 -9.64 -1.74 6.05
N GLY A 14 -10.83 -1.53 6.63
CA GLY A 14 -11.19 -2.01 7.95
C GLY A 14 -11.69 -0.90 8.86
N ALA A 15 -11.69 -1.11 10.18
CA ALA A 15 -11.17 -2.31 10.83
C ALA A 15 -12.00 -3.58 10.61
N PHE A 16 -11.32 -4.72 10.70
CA PHE A 16 -11.87 -6.06 10.74
C PHE A 16 -11.53 -6.69 12.10
N PHE A 17 -12.38 -7.60 12.59
CA PHE A 17 -12.20 -8.25 13.87
C PHE A 17 -11.99 -9.75 13.67
N THR A 18 -11.03 -10.33 14.38
CA THR A 18 -10.79 -11.77 14.37
C THR A 18 -11.79 -12.50 15.26
N LYS A 19 -12.28 -13.66 14.79
CA LYS A 19 -13.15 -14.52 15.59
C LYS A 19 -12.42 -14.96 16.86
N GLY A 20 -13.05 -14.75 18.01
CA GLY A 20 -12.59 -15.29 19.30
C GLY A 20 -11.62 -14.40 20.08
N SER A 21 -10.98 -13.40 19.47
CA SER A 21 -10.08 -12.48 20.20
C SER A 21 -10.50 -11.01 20.20
N ASN A 22 -11.52 -10.64 19.41
CA ASN A 22 -11.97 -9.26 19.21
C ASN A 22 -10.82 -8.28 18.83
N ASP A 23 -9.73 -8.82 18.29
CA ASP A 23 -8.56 -8.04 17.93
C ASP A 23 -8.80 -7.28 16.65
N LYS A 24 -8.51 -5.99 16.70
CA LYS A 24 -8.68 -5.07 15.58
C LYS A 24 -7.55 -5.25 14.58
N HIS A 25 -7.92 -5.58 13.35
CA HIS A 25 -7.00 -5.72 12.23
C HIS A 25 -7.40 -4.81 11.07
N TYR A 26 -6.44 -4.55 10.20
CA TYR A 26 -6.63 -3.76 8.98
C TYR A 26 -6.04 -4.51 7.80
N LEU A 27 -6.62 -4.32 6.62
CA LEU A 27 -6.03 -4.77 5.37
C LEU A 27 -5.34 -3.58 4.71
N LEU A 28 -4.03 -3.65 4.53
CA LEU A 28 -3.30 -2.75 3.66
C LEU A 28 -3.42 -3.25 2.22
N LEU A 29 -4.00 -2.41 1.38
CA LEU A 29 -4.31 -2.70 -0.01
C LEU A 29 -3.20 -2.13 -0.90
N PHE A 30 -2.62 -2.97 -1.74
CA PHE A 30 -1.72 -2.59 -2.83
C PHE A 30 -2.38 -2.93 -4.15
N THR A 31 -2.65 -1.94 -4.98
CA THR A 31 -3.31 -2.18 -6.27
C THR A 31 -2.48 -1.64 -7.42
N CYS A 32 -2.43 -2.39 -8.52
CA CYS A 32 -1.64 -2.05 -9.68
C CYS A 32 -2.45 -1.17 -10.64
N ALA A 33 -1.89 -0.02 -11.05
CA ALA A 33 -2.54 0.87 -12.01
C ALA A 33 -2.70 0.22 -13.39
N THR A 34 -1.72 -0.59 -13.78
CA THR A 34 -1.60 -1.20 -15.12
C THR A 34 -2.53 -2.39 -15.29
N THR A 35 -2.58 -3.30 -14.32
CA THR A 35 -3.33 -4.57 -14.43
C THR A 35 -4.58 -4.63 -13.56
N ARG A 36 -4.76 -3.68 -12.64
CA ARG A 36 -5.81 -3.71 -11.60
C ARG A 36 -5.70 -4.89 -10.64
N ALA A 37 -4.56 -5.58 -10.65
CA ALA A 37 -4.27 -6.63 -9.69
C ALA A 37 -4.17 -6.06 -8.27
N LEU A 38 -4.64 -6.84 -7.30
CA LEU A 38 -4.66 -6.51 -5.89
C LEU A 38 -3.69 -7.42 -5.12
N HIS A 39 -2.95 -6.83 -4.19
CA HIS A 39 -2.16 -7.52 -3.19
C HIS A 39 -2.60 -7.03 -1.81
N LEU A 40 -2.94 -7.96 -0.93
CA LEU A 40 -3.53 -7.70 0.38
C LEU A 40 -2.55 -8.09 1.47
N GLU A 41 -2.36 -7.21 2.46
CA GLU A 41 -1.56 -7.47 3.64
C GLU A 41 -2.40 -7.24 4.89
N LEU A 42 -2.63 -8.28 5.69
CA LEU A 42 -3.26 -8.15 6.99
C LEU A 42 -2.24 -7.56 7.98
N VAL A 43 -2.63 -6.51 8.68
CA VAL A 43 -1.80 -5.85 9.70
C VAL A 43 -2.60 -5.61 10.98
N PRO A 44 -1.97 -5.72 12.16
CA PRO A 44 -2.64 -5.50 13.44
C PRO A 44 -2.89 -4.01 13.73
N SER A 45 -2.22 -3.09 13.03
CA SER A 45 -2.44 -1.65 13.19
C SER A 45 -2.05 -0.86 11.95
N MET A 46 -2.58 0.36 11.84
CA MET A 46 -2.21 1.34 10.81
C MET A 46 -0.99 2.17 11.21
N ASN A 47 -0.05 1.63 12.00
CA ASN A 47 1.16 2.36 12.37
C ASN A 47 2.26 2.18 11.31
N THR A 48 3.28 3.02 11.37
CA THR A 48 4.34 3.05 10.35
C THR A 48 5.17 1.77 10.35
N GLU A 49 5.36 1.11 11.49
CA GLU A 49 6.17 -0.11 11.58
C GLU A 49 5.47 -1.28 10.89
N GLN A 50 4.18 -1.45 11.15
CA GLN A 50 3.36 -2.46 10.48
C GLN A 50 3.29 -2.21 8.97
N PHE A 51 3.20 -0.94 8.54
CA PHE A 51 3.33 -0.59 7.13
C PHE A 51 4.67 -1.05 6.54
N MET A 52 5.80 -0.76 7.20
CA MET A 52 7.13 -1.11 6.68
C MET A 52 7.31 -2.62 6.52
N LEU A 53 6.80 -3.41 7.47
CA LEU A 53 6.81 -4.87 7.39
C LEU A 53 5.95 -5.39 6.23
N ALA A 54 4.75 -4.83 6.04
CA ALA A 54 3.87 -5.16 4.93
C ALA A 54 4.47 -4.75 3.58
N PHE A 55 5.07 -3.57 3.50
CA PHE A 55 5.75 -3.07 2.31
C PHE A 55 6.92 -3.99 1.92
N ARG A 56 7.71 -4.45 2.89
CA ARG A 56 8.79 -5.43 2.66
C ARG A 56 8.26 -6.73 2.05
N ARG A 57 7.16 -7.27 2.58
CA ARG A 57 6.53 -8.49 2.03
C ARG A 57 5.99 -8.25 0.62
N PHE A 58 5.35 -7.11 0.38
CA PHE A 58 4.88 -6.71 -0.94
C PHE A 58 6.02 -6.67 -1.97
N ILE A 59 7.11 -5.92 -1.72
CA ILE A 59 8.23 -5.82 -2.68
C ILE A 59 8.96 -7.15 -2.86
N SER A 60 9.01 -8.00 -1.82
CA SER A 60 9.60 -9.34 -1.93
C SER A 60 8.81 -10.26 -2.86
N ARG A 61 7.49 -10.05 -2.99
CA ARG A 61 6.62 -10.89 -3.85
C ARG A 61 6.32 -10.27 -5.22
N ARG A 62 6.25 -8.94 -5.29
CA ARG A 62 5.81 -8.20 -6.48
C ARG A 62 6.93 -7.42 -7.18
N GLY A 63 8.10 -7.36 -6.56
CA GLY A 63 9.20 -6.52 -7.01
C GLY A 63 9.06 -5.07 -6.52
N LEU A 64 10.10 -4.29 -6.75
CA LEU A 64 10.12 -2.87 -6.38
C LEU A 64 9.22 -2.07 -7.33
N CYS A 65 8.35 -1.25 -6.76
CA CYS A 65 7.55 -0.31 -7.55
C CYS A 65 8.37 0.91 -7.96
N SER A 66 8.00 1.56 -9.05
CA SER A 66 8.61 2.83 -9.49
C SER A 66 7.87 4.05 -8.93
N THR A 67 6.55 3.92 -8.71
CA THR A 67 5.70 5.00 -8.21
C THR A 67 4.67 4.44 -7.24
N ILE A 68 4.52 5.12 -6.10
CA ILE A 68 3.46 4.87 -5.11
C ILE A 68 2.49 6.05 -5.12
N TYR A 69 1.19 5.76 -5.14
CA TYR A 69 0.11 6.70 -4.87
C TYR A 69 -0.54 6.36 -3.54
N SER A 70 -0.71 7.34 -2.67
CA SER A 70 -1.44 7.16 -1.41
C SER A 70 -2.29 8.37 -1.06
N ASP A 71 -3.21 8.20 -0.11
CA ASP A 71 -3.82 9.33 0.58
C ASP A 71 -2.79 10.09 1.46
N ASN A 72 -3.26 11.17 2.10
CA ASN A 72 -2.46 12.00 2.97
C ASN A 72 -2.36 11.48 4.42
N ALA A 73 -2.66 10.20 4.69
CA ALA A 73 -2.61 9.64 6.03
C ALA A 73 -1.23 9.82 6.67
N LYS A 74 -1.21 10.23 7.94
CA LYS A 74 0.02 10.51 8.70
C LYS A 74 0.99 9.33 8.69
N THR A 75 0.46 8.11 8.80
CA THR A 75 1.25 6.87 8.72
C THR A 75 2.00 6.74 7.41
N LEU A 76 1.31 6.95 6.28
CA LEU A 76 1.90 6.80 4.95
C LEU A 76 2.92 7.90 4.66
N LYS A 77 2.65 9.14 5.11
CA LYS A 77 3.65 10.22 5.09
C LYS A 77 4.90 9.89 5.90
N CYS A 78 4.72 9.34 7.10
CA CYS A 78 5.83 8.92 7.95
C CYS A 78 6.62 7.78 7.30
N ALA A 79 5.94 6.81 6.70
CA ALA A 79 6.56 5.70 5.99
C ALA A 79 7.41 6.16 4.80
N ASP A 80 6.88 7.07 3.98
CA ASP A 80 7.59 7.69 2.86
C ASP A 80 8.89 8.38 3.32
N VAL A 81 8.83 9.16 4.39
CA VAL A 81 10.03 9.78 4.99
C VAL A 81 11.02 8.72 5.47
N LYS A 82 10.56 7.67 6.17
CA LYS A 82 11.43 6.58 6.65
C LYS A 82 12.09 5.82 5.49
N LEU A 83 11.34 5.52 4.43
CA LEU A 83 11.87 4.86 3.24
C LEU A 83 12.92 5.72 2.55
N ARG A 84 12.64 7.00 2.30
CA ARG A 84 13.63 7.92 1.74
C ARG A 84 14.92 8.00 2.56
N LYS A 85 14.81 8.00 3.90
CA LYS A 85 15.99 7.95 4.78
C LYS A 85 16.74 6.63 4.62
N LEU A 86 16.04 5.49 4.71
CA LEU A 86 16.63 4.16 4.57
C LEU A 86 17.41 4.03 3.26
N TRP A 87 16.82 4.48 2.16
CA TRP A 87 17.45 4.46 0.84
C TRP A 87 18.74 5.30 0.76
N LYS A 88 18.84 6.41 1.50
CA LYS A 88 20.07 7.22 1.58
C LYS A 88 21.16 6.54 2.40
N TYR A 89 20.81 5.76 3.42
CA TYR A 89 21.79 5.07 4.27
C TYR A 89 22.38 3.81 3.64
N ILE A 90 21.69 3.21 2.67
CA ILE A 90 22.20 2.06 1.95
C ILE A 90 23.30 2.53 0.98
N ARG A 91 24.55 2.16 1.28
CA ARG A 91 25.75 2.55 0.51
C ARG A 91 26.25 1.48 -0.46
N HIS A 92 25.57 0.34 -0.55
CA HIS A 92 26.01 -0.73 -1.43
C HIS A 92 25.84 -0.30 -2.91
N PRO A 93 26.90 -0.29 -3.75
CA PRO A 93 26.85 0.27 -5.10
C PRO A 93 25.73 -0.31 -5.98
N ASN A 94 25.54 -1.63 -5.96
CA ASN A 94 24.48 -2.28 -6.74
C ASN A 94 23.08 -1.85 -6.29
N VAL A 95 22.91 -1.60 -4.99
CA VAL A 95 21.62 -1.19 -4.41
C VAL A 95 21.40 0.29 -4.64
N GLN A 96 22.44 1.12 -4.54
CA GLN A 96 22.36 2.53 -4.91
C GLN A 96 22.06 2.71 -6.40
N ASN A 97 22.63 1.90 -7.29
CA ASN A 97 22.32 1.95 -8.71
C ASN A 97 20.86 1.58 -8.95
N LEU A 98 20.36 0.52 -8.30
CA LEU A 98 18.94 0.14 -8.36
C LEU A 98 18.02 1.27 -7.84
N ILE A 99 18.32 1.85 -6.68
CA ILE A 99 17.55 2.94 -6.07
C ILE A 99 17.65 4.23 -6.87
N SER A 100 18.80 4.57 -7.44
CA SER A 100 19.01 5.82 -8.18
C SER A 100 18.35 5.75 -9.55
N SER A 101 18.34 4.56 -10.18
CA SER A 101 17.63 4.32 -11.45
C SER A 101 16.12 4.06 -11.25
N HIS A 102 15.69 3.52 -10.11
CA HIS A 102 14.30 3.09 -9.84
C HIS A 102 13.73 3.66 -8.52
N GLY A 103 14.19 4.83 -8.10
CA GLY A 103 13.77 5.42 -6.82
C GLY A 103 12.26 5.56 -6.77
N ILE A 104 11.63 5.00 -5.72
CA ILE A 104 10.18 5.03 -5.57
C ILE A 104 9.73 6.49 -5.50
N LYS A 105 9.02 6.94 -6.53
CA LYS A 105 8.35 8.24 -6.54
C LYS A 105 7.07 8.13 -5.73
N TRP A 106 7.07 8.69 -4.53
CA TRP A 106 5.85 8.76 -3.71
C TRP A 106 5.03 9.99 -4.09
N LYS A 107 3.77 9.78 -4.45
CA LYS A 107 2.81 10.82 -4.82
C LYS A 107 1.60 10.75 -3.91
N TYR A 108 1.21 11.90 -3.37
CA TYR A 108 0.00 12.02 -2.56
C TYR A 108 -1.17 12.41 -3.46
N ILE A 109 -2.26 11.68 -3.35
CA ILE A 109 -3.50 11.99 -4.08
C ILE A 109 -4.05 13.28 -3.47
N VAL A 110 -4.20 14.31 -4.30
CA VAL A 110 -4.92 15.54 -3.91
C VAL A 110 -6.39 15.19 -3.80
N GLU A 111 -7.01 15.51 -2.67
CA GLU A 111 -8.46 15.42 -2.52
C GLU A 111 -9.10 16.17 -3.69
N LYS A 112 -9.85 15.48 -4.58
CA LYS A 112 -10.51 16.00 -5.80
C LYS A 112 -9.72 16.01 -7.13
N GLY A 113 -8.60 15.30 -7.26
CA GLY A 113 -7.94 15.10 -8.56
C GLY A 113 -8.79 14.25 -9.54
N ALA A 114 -9.54 14.87 -10.44
CA ALA A 114 -10.63 14.26 -11.22
C ALA A 114 -10.27 12.99 -12.03
N TRP A 115 -9.06 12.87 -12.58
CA TRP A 115 -8.73 11.80 -13.53
C TRP A 115 -8.18 10.53 -12.85
N TRP A 116 -7.12 10.67 -12.05
CA TRP A 116 -6.52 9.54 -11.32
C TRP A 116 -7.27 9.22 -10.02
N GLY A 117 -7.81 10.24 -9.34
CA GLY A 117 -8.55 10.08 -8.08
C GLY A 117 -9.80 9.24 -8.25
N GLY A 118 -10.64 9.53 -9.26
CA GLY A 118 -11.90 8.82 -9.47
C GLY A 118 -11.73 7.34 -9.86
N PHE A 119 -10.67 7.00 -10.60
CA PHE A 119 -10.39 5.60 -10.91
C PHE A 119 -10.00 4.82 -9.64
N TRP A 120 -8.99 5.29 -8.91
CA TRP A 120 -8.52 4.63 -7.69
C TRP A 120 -9.60 4.57 -6.63
N GLU A 121 -10.34 5.66 -6.43
CA GLU A 121 -11.42 5.74 -5.45
C GLU A 121 -12.51 4.70 -5.73
N ARG A 122 -12.97 4.58 -6.98
CA ARG A 122 -13.96 3.56 -7.35
C ARG A 122 -13.41 2.15 -7.15
N HIS A 123 -12.17 1.90 -7.54
CA HIS A 123 -11.56 0.58 -7.41
C HIS A 123 -11.40 0.16 -5.94
N PHE A 124 -10.85 1.04 -5.11
CA PHE A 124 -10.75 0.81 -3.66
C PHE A 124 -12.12 0.69 -3.01
N ARG A 125 -13.11 1.49 -3.42
CA ARG A 125 -14.49 1.38 -2.94
C ARG A 125 -15.08 0.01 -3.25
N THR A 126 -14.96 -0.48 -4.48
CA THR A 126 -15.42 -1.83 -4.85
C THR A 126 -14.75 -2.90 -4.01
N ILE A 127 -13.43 -2.84 -3.85
CA ILE A 127 -12.67 -3.80 -3.02
C ILE A 127 -13.15 -3.75 -1.57
N LYS A 128 -13.24 -2.56 -0.96
CA LYS A 128 -13.69 -2.37 0.42
C LYS A 128 -15.11 -2.88 0.63
N THR A 129 -16.02 -2.62 -0.30
CA THR A 129 -17.40 -3.13 -0.24
C THR A 129 -17.44 -4.65 -0.31
N SER A 130 -16.68 -5.28 -1.22
CA SER A 130 -16.62 -6.74 -1.31
C SER A 130 -16.00 -7.37 -0.06
N LEU A 131 -14.90 -6.80 0.46
CA LEU A 131 -14.26 -7.25 1.69
C LEU A 131 -15.20 -7.17 2.89
N ARG A 132 -15.97 -6.07 3.02
CA ARG A 132 -16.98 -5.96 4.09
C ARG A 132 -18.05 -7.05 4.00
N LYS A 133 -18.49 -7.45 2.80
CA LYS A 133 -19.48 -8.53 2.66
C LYS A 133 -18.93 -9.90 3.05
N ILE A 134 -17.67 -10.17 2.69
CA ILE A 134 -17.06 -11.49 2.90
C ILE A 134 -16.54 -11.65 4.33
N VAL A 135 -15.89 -10.61 4.87
CA VAL A 135 -15.21 -10.68 6.17
C VAL A 135 -16.21 -10.50 7.35
N VAL A 136 -17.42 -9.98 7.10
CA VAL A 136 -18.45 -9.79 8.15
C VAL A 136 -19.20 -11.08 8.53
N LEU A 137 -19.00 -12.22 7.86
CA LEU A 137 -19.69 -13.48 8.22
C LEU A 137 -19.08 -14.23 9.42
N VAL A 138 -18.44 -13.51 10.35
CA VAL A 138 -18.03 -14.10 11.62
C VAL A 138 -18.26 -13.11 12.76
N SER A 139 -19.50 -12.66 12.88
CA SER A 139 -20.02 -12.15 14.16
C SER A 139 -20.68 -13.34 14.89
N PRO A 140 -20.58 -13.43 16.22
CA PRO A 140 -21.13 -14.54 17.00
C PRO A 140 -22.64 -14.72 16.79
#